data_AF-A0A517Q3R6-F1
#
_entry.id   AF-A0A517Q3R6-F1
#
_cell.length_a   1.000
_cell.length_b   1.000
_cell.length_c   1.000
_cell.angle_alpha   90.00
_cell.angle_beta   90.00
_cell.angle_gamma   90.00
#
_symmetry.space_group_name_H-M   'P 1'
#
loop_
_entity.id
_entity.type
_entity.pdbx_description
1 polymer ?
#
loop_
_entity_poly.entity_id
_entity_poly.type
_entity_poly.pdbx_seq_one_letter_code
_entity_poly.pdbx_strand_id
1 'polypeptide(L)'
;MFVALSDPALLELQKLIPPLQPVEEGEVNWQQLEESTGLQFPASFKDFISVYGSSIWFDTYSLFFTLAHSSEEIEEYQTTLQEKLDDIRFDMVDGETREELEYGISPTGPGLLPFMIDYNGCTYLWLMSGDDPDQWPVLSWEMGPTYQIGPLSLAEMFLGWLKREEPMLSIWGNSSESEFAKQPLKRR
;
A
#
# COMPACT_ATOMS: atom_id res chain seq x y z
N MET A 1 12.59 -20.27 11.36
CA MET A 1 11.41 -21.05 10.93
C MET A 1 10.90 -20.32 9.68
N PHE A 2 10.96 -20.92 8.50
CA PHE A 2 10.53 -20.24 7.27
C PHE A 2 9.00 -20.18 7.29
N VAL A 3 8.44 -18.96 7.39
CA VAL A 3 7.02 -18.72 7.13
C VAL A 3 6.77 -19.12 5.67
N ALA A 4 5.77 -19.95 5.43
CA ALA A 4 5.39 -20.32 4.07
C ALA A 4 4.80 -19.07 3.42
N LEU A 5 5.60 -18.38 2.60
CA LEU A 5 5.18 -17.18 1.88
C LEU A 5 4.04 -17.57 0.95
N SER A 6 2.86 -16.97 1.17
CA SER A 6 1.64 -17.32 0.44
C SER A 6 1.57 -16.60 -0.92
N ASP A 7 2.41 -15.58 -1.13
CA ASP A 7 2.43 -14.72 -2.30
C ASP A 7 3.54 -15.11 -3.30
N PRO A 8 3.20 -15.62 -4.51
CA PRO A 8 4.15 -15.91 -5.58
C PRO A 8 4.92 -14.67 -6.07
N ALA A 9 4.28 -13.50 -6.04
CA ALA A 9 4.89 -12.23 -6.44
C ALA A 9 6.01 -11.85 -5.46
N LEU A 10 5.80 -12.05 -4.15
CA LEU A 10 6.84 -11.82 -3.16
C LEU A 10 8.08 -12.72 -3.37
N LEU A 11 7.89 -13.98 -3.77
CA LEU A 11 9.00 -14.88 -4.11
C LEU A 11 9.77 -14.45 -5.36
N GLU A 12 9.09 -13.87 -6.35
CA GLU A 12 9.74 -13.33 -7.54
C GLU A 12 10.48 -12.02 -7.21
N LEU A 13 9.87 -11.14 -6.41
CA LEU A 13 10.47 -9.88 -5.99
C LEU A 13 11.78 -10.11 -5.23
N GLN A 14 11.83 -11.10 -4.31
CA GLN A 14 13.05 -11.47 -3.60
C GLN A 14 14.21 -11.91 -4.51
N LYS A 15 13.92 -12.44 -5.70
CA LYS A 15 14.96 -12.81 -6.67
C LYS A 15 15.55 -11.58 -7.35
N LEU A 16 14.74 -10.55 -7.58
CA LEU A 16 15.16 -9.31 -8.23
C LEU A 16 15.79 -8.34 -7.24
N ILE A 17 15.22 -8.25 -6.04
CA ILE A 17 15.63 -7.36 -4.95
C ILE A 17 15.74 -8.23 -3.68
N PRO A 18 16.89 -8.90 -3.46
CA PRO A 18 17.11 -9.68 -2.26
C PRO A 18 17.01 -8.79 -1.00
N PRO A 19 16.37 -9.25 0.08
CA PRO A 19 16.26 -8.48 1.31
C PRO A 19 17.64 -8.23 1.92
N LEU A 20 17.85 -7.02 2.45
CA LEU A 20 19.05 -6.71 3.23
C LEU A 20 18.99 -7.46 4.56
N GLN A 21 20.11 -8.04 4.99
CA GLN A 21 20.20 -8.72 6.28
C GLN A 21 21.16 -8.00 7.23
N PRO A 22 20.76 -7.75 8.49
CA PRO A 22 19.43 -8.02 9.06
C PRO A 22 18.36 -7.07 8.50
N VAL A 23 17.10 -7.53 8.47
CA VAL A 23 15.96 -6.63 8.23
C VAL A 23 15.96 -5.61 9.36
N GLU A 24 15.98 -4.33 9.01
CA GLU A 24 15.85 -3.26 10.01
C GLU A 24 14.42 -3.25 10.56
N GLU A 25 14.35 -3.04 11.88
CA GLU A 25 13.15 -3.10 12.72
C GLU A 25 12.60 -4.54 12.96
N GLY A 26 12.14 -4.77 14.18
CA GLY A 26 11.81 -6.10 14.70
C GLY A 26 10.57 -6.74 14.06
N GLU A 27 10.16 -7.89 14.59
CA GLU A 27 8.96 -8.59 14.13
C GLU A 27 7.69 -7.85 14.61
N VAL A 28 6.77 -7.56 13.69
CA VAL A 28 5.48 -6.92 14.00
C VAL A 28 4.57 -7.87 14.78
N ASN A 29 3.99 -7.40 15.89
CA ASN A 29 2.95 -8.12 16.61
C ASN A 29 1.57 -7.90 15.96
N TRP A 30 1.33 -8.57 14.83
CA TRP A 30 0.08 -8.45 14.07
C TRP A 30 -1.17 -8.76 14.89
N GLN A 31 -1.10 -9.78 15.76
CA GLN A 31 -2.23 -10.15 16.60
C GLN A 31 -2.64 -9.00 17.52
N GLN A 32 -1.69 -8.39 18.22
CA GLN A 32 -1.98 -7.28 19.12
C GLN A 32 -2.47 -6.05 18.35
N LEU A 33 -1.91 -5.78 17.17
CA LEU A 33 -2.34 -4.67 16.32
C LEU A 33 -3.79 -4.84 15.87
N GLU A 34 -4.15 -6.02 15.35
CA GLU A 34 -5.52 -6.31 14.88
C GLU A 34 -6.53 -6.33 16.04
N GLU A 35 -6.19 -6.92 17.18
CA GLU A 35 -7.06 -6.94 18.37
C GLU A 35 -7.31 -5.54 18.94
N SER A 36 -6.29 -4.67 18.94
CA SER A 36 -6.38 -3.33 19.54
C SER A 36 -7.03 -2.31 18.62
N THR A 37 -6.84 -2.45 17.30
CA THR A 37 -7.39 -1.52 16.31
C THR A 37 -8.74 -1.98 15.75
N GLY A 38 -9.04 -3.27 15.81
CA GLY A 38 -10.17 -3.88 15.11
C GLY A 38 -9.98 -3.94 13.59
N LEU A 39 -8.81 -3.55 13.07
CA LEU A 39 -8.46 -3.63 11.66
C LEU A 39 -7.99 -5.05 11.32
N GLN A 40 -8.14 -5.41 10.05
CA GLN A 40 -7.51 -6.60 9.47
C GLN A 40 -6.51 -6.14 8.42
N PHE A 41 -5.48 -6.96 8.18
CA PHE A 41 -4.50 -6.71 7.12
C PHE A 41 -4.39 -7.89 6.17
N PRO A 42 -4.18 -7.66 4.86
CA PRO A 42 -3.88 -8.71 3.90
C PRO A 42 -2.73 -9.60 4.39
N ALA A 43 -2.88 -10.93 4.30
CA ALA A 43 -1.80 -11.85 4.65
C ALA A 43 -0.56 -11.59 3.79
N SER A 44 -0.74 -11.23 2.52
CA SER A 44 0.36 -10.87 1.62
C SER A 44 1.16 -9.65 2.12
N PHE A 45 0.49 -8.70 2.80
CA PHE A 45 1.18 -7.53 3.36
C PHE A 45 2.00 -7.91 4.59
N LYS A 46 1.45 -8.75 5.47
CA LYS A 46 2.20 -9.27 6.64
C LYS A 46 3.44 -10.03 6.20
N ASP A 47 3.31 -10.91 5.22
CA ASP A 47 4.42 -11.66 4.61
C ASP A 47 5.48 -10.71 4.02
N PHE A 48 5.05 -9.64 3.34
CA PHE A 48 5.95 -8.64 2.77
C PHE A 48 6.78 -7.94 3.85
N ILE A 49 6.12 -7.43 4.90
CA ILE A 49 6.79 -6.72 6.00
C ILE A 49 7.74 -7.66 6.75
N SER A 50 7.39 -8.94 6.93
CA SER A 50 8.30 -9.92 7.54
C SER A 50 9.59 -10.15 6.75
N VAL A 51 9.60 -9.88 5.43
CA VAL A 51 10.77 -10.04 4.56
C VAL A 51 11.56 -8.73 4.44
N TYR A 52 10.88 -7.59 4.32
CA TYR A 52 11.50 -6.31 3.96
C TYR A 52 11.48 -5.24 5.05
N GLY A 53 10.72 -5.42 6.14
CA GLY A 53 10.67 -4.49 7.27
C GLY A 53 10.31 -3.05 6.87
N SER A 54 10.90 -2.07 7.56
CA SER A 54 10.67 -0.62 7.38
C SER A 54 11.43 -0.01 6.20
N SER A 55 11.54 -0.74 5.09
CA SER A 55 12.27 -0.26 3.91
C SER A 55 11.53 0.86 3.18
N ILE A 56 12.30 1.85 2.71
CA ILE A 56 11.85 2.82 1.69
C ILE A 56 12.10 2.21 0.31
N TRP A 57 11.08 2.20 -0.53
CA TRP A 57 11.13 1.61 -1.86
C TRP A 57 11.28 2.67 -2.94
N PHE A 58 12.21 2.44 -3.88
CA PHE A 58 12.50 3.35 -5.00
C PHE A 58 12.79 4.80 -4.58
N ASP A 59 13.38 4.99 -3.40
CA ASP A 59 13.68 6.29 -2.77
C ASP A 59 12.44 7.20 -2.59
N THR A 60 11.22 6.66 -2.69
CA THR A 60 9.98 7.45 -2.69
C THR A 60 8.87 6.84 -1.85
N TYR A 61 8.72 5.52 -1.83
CA TYR A 61 7.58 4.85 -1.19
C TYR A 61 7.90 4.42 0.22
N SER A 62 7.12 4.93 1.17
CA SER A 62 7.18 4.57 2.58
C SER A 62 5.91 3.80 2.97
N LEU A 63 6.08 2.68 3.67
CA LEU A 63 4.98 1.84 4.13
C LEU A 63 4.46 2.32 5.49
N PHE A 64 3.15 2.28 5.68
CA PHE A 64 2.52 2.54 6.97
C PHE A 64 2.24 1.24 7.70
N PHE A 65 3.01 1.00 8.75
CA PHE A 65 2.79 -0.07 9.73
C PHE A 65 3.45 0.32 11.05
N THR A 66 3.23 -0.49 12.09
CA THR A 66 3.85 -0.34 13.41
C THR A 66 4.29 -1.71 13.91
N LEU A 67 5.32 -1.76 14.77
CA LEU A 67 5.76 -3.01 15.40
C LEU A 67 4.75 -3.54 16.42
N ALA A 68 3.92 -2.65 16.98
CA ALA A 68 2.87 -2.96 17.95
C ALA A 68 3.40 -3.69 19.21
N HIS A 69 4.59 -3.30 19.70
CA HIS A 69 5.18 -3.84 20.93
C HIS A 69 4.70 -3.10 22.18
N SER A 70 4.08 -1.94 22.02
CA SER A 70 3.52 -1.13 23.10
C SER A 70 2.18 -0.50 22.70
N SER A 71 1.40 -0.08 23.70
CA SER A 71 0.16 0.68 23.46
C SER A 71 0.45 2.05 22.83
N GLU A 72 1.57 2.68 23.19
CA GLU A 72 1.99 3.98 22.63
C GLU A 72 2.24 3.86 21.12
N GLU A 73 2.97 2.83 20.67
CA GLU A 73 3.19 2.55 19.24
C GLU A 73 1.89 2.33 18.46
N ILE A 74 0.87 1.74 19.09
CA ILE A 74 -0.43 1.49 18.47
C ILE A 74 -1.24 2.80 18.41
N GLU A 75 -1.23 3.60 19.47
CA GLU A 75 -1.91 4.90 19.53
C GLU A 75 -1.31 5.90 18.52
N GLU A 76 0.01 5.94 18.39
CA GLU A 76 0.71 6.76 17.38
C GLU A 76 0.35 6.33 15.96
N TYR A 77 0.31 5.02 15.71
CA TYR A 77 -0.12 4.47 14.42
C TYR A 77 -1.57 4.84 14.10
N GLN A 78 -2.49 4.68 15.05
CA GLN A 78 -3.89 5.08 14.89
C GLN A 78 -4.04 6.57 14.61
N THR A 79 -3.27 7.41 15.31
CA THR A 79 -3.26 8.86 15.09
C THR A 79 -2.78 9.19 13.68
N THR A 80 -1.70 8.56 13.23
CA THR A 80 -1.14 8.74 11.87
C THR A 80 -2.15 8.34 10.79
N LEU A 81 -2.82 7.19 10.96
CA LEU A 81 -3.86 6.75 10.03
C LEU A 81 -5.03 7.73 10.00
N GLN A 82 -5.47 8.22 11.16
CA GLN A 82 -6.57 9.17 11.26
C GLN A 82 -6.23 10.50 10.59
N GLU A 83 -5.02 11.04 10.80
CA GLU A 83 -4.55 12.25 10.13
C GLU A 83 -4.55 12.08 8.61
N LYS A 84 -4.01 10.97 8.10
CA LYS A 84 -4.03 10.67 6.66
C LYS A 84 -5.43 10.58 6.10
N LEU A 85 -6.34 9.96 6.84
CA LEU A 85 -7.72 9.82 6.40
C LEU A 85 -8.49 11.14 6.47
N ASP A 86 -8.17 12.01 7.42
CA ASP A 86 -8.72 13.36 7.44
C ASP A 86 -8.21 14.18 6.24
N ASP A 87 -6.91 14.11 5.90
CA ASP A 87 -6.37 14.72 4.67
C ASP A 87 -7.15 14.26 3.42
N ILE A 88 -7.37 12.94 3.31
CA ILE A 88 -8.09 12.32 2.21
C ILE A 88 -9.56 12.78 2.20
N ARG A 89 -10.24 12.81 3.35
CA ARG A 89 -11.66 13.20 3.47
C ARG A 89 -11.90 14.65 3.06
N PHE A 90 -10.97 15.55 3.34
CA PHE A 90 -11.13 16.96 2.98
C PHE A 90 -10.96 17.24 1.47
N ASP A 91 -10.44 16.27 0.70
CA ASP A 91 -10.02 16.47 -0.69
C ASP A 91 -10.52 15.39 -1.67
N MET A 92 -11.09 14.28 -1.17
CA MET A 92 -11.64 13.23 -2.02
C MET A 92 -12.92 13.65 -2.70
N VAL A 93 -12.91 13.51 -4.02
CA VAL A 93 -14.08 13.66 -4.86
C VAL A 93 -14.13 12.54 -5.90
N ASP A 94 -15.31 12.03 -6.22
CA ASP A 94 -15.50 11.14 -7.36
C ASP A 94 -15.02 11.85 -8.64
N GLY A 95 -14.09 11.23 -9.37
CA GLY A 95 -13.47 11.82 -10.55
C GLY A 95 -14.45 12.13 -11.68
N GLU A 96 -15.60 11.44 -11.71
CA GLU A 96 -16.67 11.67 -12.68
C GLU A 96 -17.69 12.72 -12.23
N THR A 97 -18.10 12.72 -10.96
CA THR A 97 -19.23 13.55 -10.47
C THR A 97 -18.83 14.69 -9.52
N ARG A 98 -17.56 14.74 -9.08
CA ARG A 98 -17.01 15.66 -8.06
C ARG A 98 -17.74 15.58 -6.70
N GLU A 99 -18.38 14.45 -6.40
CA GLU A 99 -19.06 14.18 -5.13
C GLU A 99 -18.08 13.67 -4.06
N GLU A 100 -18.23 14.12 -2.82
CA GLU A 100 -17.42 13.62 -1.69
C GLU A 100 -17.65 12.10 -1.52
N LEU A 101 -16.56 11.33 -1.48
CA LEU A 101 -16.65 9.89 -1.21
C LEU A 101 -16.85 9.66 0.29
N GLU A 102 -18.02 9.14 0.68
CA GLU A 102 -18.32 8.78 2.08
C GLU A 102 -17.63 7.47 2.48
N TYR A 103 -16.30 7.46 2.57
CA TYR A 103 -15.55 6.37 3.20
C TYR A 103 -15.02 6.83 4.57
N GLY A 104 -15.52 6.21 5.64
CA GLY A 104 -14.97 6.38 7.00
C GLY A 104 -14.08 5.21 7.41
N ILE A 105 -13.27 5.36 8.47
CA ILE A 105 -12.75 4.19 9.20
C ILE A 105 -13.96 3.55 9.88
N SER A 106 -14.55 2.55 9.25
CA SER A 106 -15.57 1.75 9.89
C SER A 106 -15.10 0.30 9.93
N PRO A 107 -15.00 -0.32 11.13
CA PRO A 107 -14.89 -1.77 11.23
C PRO A 107 -16.21 -2.48 10.80
N THR A 108 -17.25 -1.72 10.44
CA THR A 108 -18.63 -2.21 10.21
C THR A 108 -19.25 -1.74 8.88
N GLY A 109 -18.49 -1.10 8.00
CA GLY A 109 -18.89 -0.66 6.65
C GLY A 109 -17.67 -0.50 5.75
N PRO A 110 -17.82 -0.29 4.42
CA PRO A 110 -16.67 -0.13 3.54
C PRO A 110 -15.84 1.06 4.01
N GLY A 111 -14.59 0.79 4.40
CA GLY A 111 -13.68 1.80 4.92
C GLY A 111 -12.38 1.87 4.14
N LEU A 112 -11.53 2.84 4.47
CA LEU A 112 -10.22 3.02 3.86
C LEU A 112 -9.12 2.74 4.88
N LEU A 113 -8.07 2.06 4.42
CA LEU A 113 -6.87 1.82 5.21
C LEU A 113 -5.63 2.26 4.43
N PRO A 114 -5.02 3.40 4.78
CA PRO A 114 -3.73 3.83 4.21
C PRO A 114 -2.64 2.84 4.56
N PHE A 115 -1.83 2.46 3.57
CA PHE A 115 -0.73 1.52 3.77
C PHE A 115 0.59 1.95 3.15
N MET A 116 0.58 2.95 2.27
CA MET A 116 1.79 3.46 1.64
C MET A 116 1.59 4.90 1.18
N ILE A 117 2.66 5.68 1.20
CA ILE A 117 2.72 7.03 0.66
C ILE A 117 3.96 7.19 -0.20
N ASP A 118 3.89 8.01 -1.24
CA ASP A 118 5.05 8.42 -2.02
C ASP A 118 5.53 9.85 -1.66
N TYR A 119 6.70 10.26 -2.15
CA TYR A 119 7.25 11.60 -1.89
C TYR A 119 6.42 12.75 -2.48
N ASN A 120 5.57 12.49 -3.47
CA ASN A 120 4.71 13.49 -4.09
C ASN A 120 3.37 13.65 -3.37
N GLY A 121 3.14 12.89 -2.30
CA GLY A 121 1.90 12.93 -1.51
C GLY A 121 0.82 11.96 -2.01
N CYS A 122 1.12 11.11 -2.99
CA CYS A 122 0.19 10.07 -3.41
C CYS A 122 0.06 9.04 -2.30
N THR A 123 -1.17 8.80 -1.83
CA THR A 123 -1.44 7.81 -0.79
C THR A 123 -2.14 6.60 -1.39
N TYR A 124 -1.64 5.41 -1.08
CA TYR A 124 -2.23 4.15 -1.47
C TYR A 124 -3.03 3.56 -0.31
N LEU A 125 -4.23 3.12 -0.63
CA LEU A 125 -5.28 2.76 0.32
C LEU A 125 -5.83 1.39 -0.04
N TRP A 126 -6.12 0.55 0.94
CA TRP A 126 -7.06 -0.54 0.73
C TRP A 126 -8.48 -0.03 0.92
N LEU A 127 -9.36 -0.37 -0.02
CA LEU A 127 -10.80 -0.31 0.18
C LEU A 127 -11.22 -1.59 0.91
N MET A 128 -11.53 -1.47 2.20
CA MET A 128 -11.90 -2.58 3.09
C MET A 128 -13.30 -3.12 2.73
N SER A 129 -13.40 -3.80 1.59
CA SER A 129 -14.65 -4.33 1.03
C SER A 129 -14.68 -5.86 1.10
N GLY A 130 -15.73 -6.42 1.69
CA GLY A 130 -15.87 -7.87 1.85
C GLY A 130 -15.00 -8.45 2.99
N ASP A 131 -15.10 -9.76 3.17
CA ASP A 131 -14.56 -10.45 4.36
C ASP A 131 -13.10 -10.92 4.21
N ASP A 132 -12.54 -10.86 3.00
CA ASP A 132 -11.19 -11.33 2.70
C ASP A 132 -10.26 -10.13 2.44
N PRO A 133 -9.35 -9.79 3.39
CA PRO A 133 -8.42 -8.68 3.23
C PRO A 133 -7.48 -8.81 2.02
N ASP A 134 -7.12 -10.03 1.63
CA ASP A 134 -6.27 -10.24 0.44
C ASP A 134 -6.99 -9.95 -0.89
N GLN A 135 -8.31 -9.71 -0.85
CA GLN A 135 -9.12 -9.32 -2.00
C GLN A 135 -9.54 -7.84 -1.97
N TRP A 136 -9.08 -7.07 -0.99
CA TRP A 136 -9.37 -5.65 -0.91
C TRP A 136 -8.74 -4.89 -2.09
N PRO A 137 -9.52 -4.09 -2.84
CA PRO A 137 -8.98 -3.27 -3.91
C PRO A 137 -7.98 -2.23 -3.37
N VAL A 138 -6.89 -2.04 -4.09
CA VAL A 138 -5.99 -0.90 -3.89
C VAL A 138 -6.54 0.32 -4.64
N LEU A 139 -6.59 1.45 -3.96
CA LEU A 139 -6.84 2.77 -4.52
C LEU A 139 -5.56 3.61 -4.46
N SER A 140 -5.35 4.45 -5.48
CA SER A 140 -4.41 5.59 -5.41
C SER A 140 -5.19 6.87 -5.22
N TRP A 141 -4.77 7.70 -4.27
CA TRP A 141 -5.28 9.05 -4.07
C TRP A 141 -4.14 10.06 -4.29
N GLU A 142 -4.34 10.96 -5.25
CA GLU A 142 -3.35 11.94 -5.72
C GLU A 142 -3.88 13.38 -5.56
N MET A 143 -4.37 13.71 -4.37
CA MET A 143 -4.94 15.05 -4.06
C MET A 143 -6.07 15.43 -5.02
N GLY A 144 -7.16 14.63 -5.00
CA GLY A 144 -8.32 14.79 -5.86
C GLY A 144 -9.03 13.45 -6.14
N PRO A 145 -9.24 13.05 -7.42
CA PRO A 145 -9.94 11.81 -7.73
C PRO A 145 -9.13 10.58 -7.31
N THR A 146 -9.83 9.58 -6.78
CA THR A 146 -9.23 8.27 -6.51
C THR A 146 -9.30 7.37 -7.72
N TYR A 147 -8.22 6.61 -7.96
CA TYR A 147 -8.17 5.61 -9.02
C TYR A 147 -8.11 4.22 -8.40
N GLN A 148 -9.06 3.36 -8.76
CA GLN A 148 -9.03 1.96 -8.38
C GLN A 148 -8.06 1.20 -9.29
N ILE A 149 -7.05 0.61 -8.67
CA ILE A 149 -6.00 -0.16 -9.34
C ILE A 149 -6.43 -1.64 -9.45
N GLY A 150 -7.10 -2.15 -8.42
CA GLY A 150 -7.56 -3.54 -8.31
C GLY A 150 -7.03 -4.24 -7.07
N PRO A 151 -7.50 -5.47 -6.77
CA PRO A 151 -6.92 -6.27 -5.70
C PRO A 151 -5.50 -6.68 -6.10
N LEU A 152 -4.51 -6.19 -5.36
CA LEU A 152 -3.10 -6.46 -5.61
C LEU A 152 -2.35 -6.55 -4.28
N SER A 153 -1.41 -7.48 -4.20
CA SER A 153 -0.41 -7.48 -3.13
C SER A 153 0.59 -6.33 -3.33
N LEU A 154 1.25 -5.91 -2.25
CA LEU A 154 2.34 -4.94 -2.33
C LEU A 154 3.49 -5.43 -3.21
N ALA A 155 3.76 -6.75 -3.19
CA ALA A 155 4.78 -7.34 -4.06
C ALA A 155 4.36 -7.31 -5.54
N GLU A 156 3.09 -7.55 -5.85
CA GLU A 156 2.55 -7.43 -7.21
C GLU A 156 2.66 -5.99 -7.72
N MET A 157 2.36 -5.00 -6.88
CA MET A 157 2.53 -3.58 -7.24
C MET A 157 3.99 -3.27 -7.59
N PHE A 158 4.93 -3.62 -6.72
CA PHE A 158 6.35 -3.33 -6.94
C PHE A 158 6.93 -4.09 -8.14
N LEU A 159 6.51 -5.34 -8.34
CA LEU A 159 6.88 -6.10 -9.55
C LEU A 159 6.28 -5.48 -10.81
N GLY A 160 5.03 -5.04 -10.78
CA GLY A 160 4.38 -4.35 -11.88
C GLY A 160 5.13 -3.07 -12.26
N TRP A 161 5.61 -2.28 -11.28
CA TRP A 161 6.47 -1.12 -11.54
C TRP A 161 7.81 -1.50 -12.17
N LEU A 162 8.49 -2.50 -11.62
CA LEU A 162 9.77 -2.98 -12.15
C LEU A 162 9.64 -3.51 -13.58
N LYS A 163 8.54 -4.20 -13.88
CA LYS A 163 8.24 -4.79 -15.19
C LYS A 163 7.59 -3.79 -16.16
N ARG A 164 7.13 -2.63 -15.67
CA ARG A 164 6.40 -1.61 -16.42
C ARG A 164 5.10 -2.15 -17.01
N GLU A 165 4.32 -2.82 -16.19
CA GLU A 165 3.02 -3.41 -16.56
C GLU A 165 1.86 -2.47 -16.25
N GLU A 166 0.71 -2.63 -16.91
CA GLU A 166 -0.53 -1.95 -16.51
C GLU A 166 -1.14 -2.66 -15.28
N PRO A 167 -1.86 -1.96 -14.39
CA PRO A 167 -2.19 -0.52 -14.42
C PRO A 167 -1.08 0.39 -13.87
N MET A 168 0.06 -0.16 -13.46
CA MET A 168 1.16 0.55 -12.81
C MET A 168 1.82 1.64 -13.69
N LEU A 169 1.62 1.60 -15.00
CA LEU A 169 2.00 2.70 -15.90
C LEU A 169 0.99 3.84 -15.88
N SER A 170 -0.31 3.53 -15.84
CA SER A 170 -1.37 4.52 -15.88
C SER A 170 -1.40 5.47 -14.67
N ILE A 171 -0.89 5.02 -13.50
CA ILE A 171 -0.82 5.85 -12.28
C ILE A 171 0.13 7.04 -12.42
N TRP A 172 1.15 6.96 -13.29
CA TRP A 172 2.12 8.05 -13.51
C TRP A 172 1.72 8.98 -14.66
N GLY A 173 0.44 8.95 -15.02
CA GLY A 173 -0.11 9.55 -16.23
C GLY A 173 -0.21 8.54 -17.37
N ASN A 174 -1.18 8.76 -18.26
CA ASN A 174 -1.41 7.90 -19.41
C ASN A 174 -0.10 7.77 -20.23
N SER A 175 0.50 6.58 -20.25
CA SER A 175 1.79 6.36 -20.92
C SER A 175 1.75 6.69 -22.43
N SER A 176 0.54 6.73 -23.01
CA SER A 176 0.30 7.22 -24.38
C SER A 176 0.59 8.71 -24.58
N GLU A 177 0.54 9.52 -23.52
CA GLU A 177 0.80 10.96 -23.54
C GLU A 177 2.24 11.31 -23.14
N SER A 178 2.92 10.42 -22.40
CA SER A 178 4.32 10.60 -22.02
C SER A 178 5.28 10.30 -23.17
N GLU A 179 5.91 11.34 -23.73
CA GLU A 179 7.00 11.21 -24.71
C GLU A 179 8.22 10.44 -24.16
N PHE A 180 8.36 10.35 -22.84
CA PHE A 180 9.43 9.60 -22.17
C PHE A 180 9.18 8.07 -22.22
N ALA A 181 7.92 7.63 -22.07
CA ALA A 181 7.53 6.22 -22.17
C ALA A 181 7.68 5.66 -23.59
N LYS A 182 7.65 6.53 -24.61
CA LYS A 182 7.79 6.16 -26.03
C LYS A 182 9.24 5.94 -26.47
N GLN A 183 10.23 6.28 -25.64
CA GLN A 183 11.63 6.12 -26.02
C GLN A 183 12.13 4.70 -25.69
N PRO A 184 12.52 3.90 -26.71
CA PRO A 184 13.15 2.61 -26.42
C PRO A 184 14.46 2.85 -25.66
N LEU A 185 14.65 2.10 -24.57
CA LEU A 185 15.87 2.12 -23.77
C LEU A 185 17.07 1.85 -24.68
N LYS A 186 17.82 2.90 -25.04
CA LYS A 186 19.11 2.74 -25.71
C LYS A 186 20.09 2.16 -24.69
N ARG A 187 20.35 0.85 -24.80
CA ARG A 187 21.48 0.22 -24.10
C ARG A 187 22.75 0.96 -24.52
N ARG A 188 23.46 1.54 -23.55
CA ARG A 188 24.86 1.95 -23.72
C ARG A 188 25.77 0.75 -23.51
#